data_AF-A0A374PA97-F1
#
_entry.id   AF-A0A374PA97-F1
#
_cell.length_a   1.000
_cell.length_b   1.000
_cell.length_c   1.000
_cell.angle_alpha   90.00
_cell.angle_beta   90.00
_cell.angle_gamma   90.00
#
_symmetry.space_group_name_H-M   'P 1'
#
loop_
_entity.id
_entity.type
_entity.pdbx_description
1 polymer ?
#
loop_
_entity_poly.entity_id
_entity_poly.type
_entity_poly.pdbx_seq_one_letter_code
_entity_poly.pdbx_strand_id
1 'polypeptide(L)'
;MNRKRVMTAVVIFALLCVGVISCAPEALGVTGGSSAAETPCAANPCESTGNQKKAVGSGNSVSRIVELREYEDSGWPYLYDTYTNHTDKTISSRQYCMLAYDKEGQPLKLQWYIMDSSDKPAYACLYDDHDEIIPGASADSGWTLYDGEKMTGWPKIGDGGPNRVAYALYCDRRIVFSDGEVWENPEYEDWLEKYKGKSVPVEELKNYYPSVLAVTLQDQDG
;
A
#
# COMPACT_ATOMS: atom_id res chain seq x y z
N MET A 1 -18.07 -33.82 -50.18
CA MET A 1 -16.67 -33.34 -49.96
C MET A 1 -16.75 -31.86 -49.63
N ASN A 2 -16.25 -31.26 -48.55
CA ASN A 2 -15.31 -31.66 -47.49
C ASN A 2 -15.69 -30.89 -46.21
N ARG A 3 -16.09 -31.61 -45.15
CA ARG A 3 -15.32 -31.89 -43.90
C ARG A 3 -15.17 -30.69 -42.94
N LYS A 4 -16.17 -30.57 -42.06
CA LYS A 4 -16.06 -29.90 -40.75
C LYS A 4 -15.09 -30.72 -39.88
N ARG A 5 -14.02 -30.10 -39.38
CA ARG A 5 -13.14 -30.70 -38.38
C ARG A 5 -13.71 -30.39 -36.98
N VAL A 6 -14.42 -31.36 -36.43
CA VAL A 6 -14.75 -31.42 -35.00
C VAL A 6 -13.56 -32.10 -34.33
N MET A 7 -12.79 -31.37 -33.53
CA MET A 7 -11.78 -31.97 -32.64
C MET A 7 -12.40 -32.10 -31.25
N THR A 8 -12.85 -33.30 -30.96
CA THR A 8 -13.23 -33.77 -29.63
C THR A 8 -11.95 -33.94 -28.80
N ALA A 9 -11.77 -33.15 -27.75
CA ALA A 9 -10.75 -33.39 -26.74
C ALA A 9 -11.41 -34.03 -25.52
N VAL A 10 -11.20 -35.34 -25.37
CA VAL A 10 -11.55 -36.11 -24.18
C VAL A 10 -10.41 -35.92 -23.18
N VAL A 11 -10.68 -35.32 -22.03
CA VAL A 11 -9.74 -35.32 -20.89
C VAL A 11 -10.41 -36.10 -19.77
N ILE A 12 -9.95 -37.34 -19.59
CA ILE A 12 -10.23 -38.19 -18.44
C ILE A 12 -9.10 -37.90 -17.44
N PHE A 13 -9.43 -37.40 -16.24
CA PHE A 13 -8.50 -37.44 -15.12
C PHE A 13 -9.19 -38.09 -13.93
N ALA A 14 -8.64 -39.23 -13.53
CA ALA A 14 -9.16 -40.10 -12.51
C ALA A 14 -8.93 -39.53 -11.10
N LEU A 15 -9.99 -39.61 -10.30
CA LEU A 15 -9.96 -39.49 -8.84
C LEU A 15 -9.04 -40.57 -8.24
N LEU A 16 -8.08 -40.16 -7.41
CA LEU A 16 -7.47 -41.01 -6.41
C LEU A 16 -7.57 -40.33 -5.05
N CYS A 17 -8.56 -40.78 -4.28
CA CYS A 17 -8.63 -40.58 -2.84
C CYS A 17 -7.59 -41.48 -2.17
N VAL A 18 -6.71 -40.92 -1.33
CA VAL A 18 -6.14 -41.63 -0.19
C VAL A 18 -6.14 -40.67 0.98
N GLY A 19 -7.08 -40.86 1.90
CA GLY A 19 -6.99 -40.32 3.25
C GLY A 19 -6.17 -41.27 4.12
N VAL A 20 -5.45 -40.72 5.09
CA VAL A 20 -5.18 -41.42 6.35
C VAL A 20 -5.18 -40.42 7.50
N ILE A 21 -6.02 -40.74 8.47
CA ILE A 21 -6.22 -40.13 9.78
C ILE A 21 -4.98 -40.36 10.66
N SER A 22 -4.59 -39.39 11.51
CA SER A 22 -3.89 -39.72 12.75
C SER A 22 -4.11 -38.66 13.83
N CYS A 23 -4.21 -39.14 15.06
CA CYS A 23 -4.93 -38.60 16.19
C CYS A 23 -4.12 -37.59 17.03
N ALA A 24 -4.83 -36.68 17.69
CA ALA A 24 -4.34 -35.98 18.88
C ALA A 24 -4.41 -36.90 20.11
N PRO A 25 -3.64 -36.59 21.16
CA PRO A 25 -4.05 -36.88 22.53
C PRO A 25 -4.22 -35.60 23.36
N GLU A 26 -5.37 -35.50 24.03
CA GLU A 26 -5.58 -34.70 25.23
C GLU A 26 -5.19 -35.49 26.48
N ALA A 27 -4.63 -34.82 27.49
CA ALA A 27 -4.81 -35.09 28.92
C ALA A 27 -4.18 -33.90 29.70
N LEU A 28 -4.96 -33.02 30.34
CA LEU A 28 -5.64 -33.10 31.66
C LEU A 28 -4.73 -32.86 32.89
N GLY A 29 -5.17 -31.90 33.74
CA GLY A 29 -4.80 -31.72 35.15
C GLY A 29 -4.52 -30.25 35.52
N VAL A 30 -5.48 -29.40 35.97
CA VAL A 30 -6.11 -29.31 37.33
C VAL A 30 -5.06 -28.97 38.42
N THR A 31 -5.15 -27.98 39.33
CA THR A 31 -6.20 -27.29 40.13
C THR A 31 -5.66 -25.90 40.55
N GLY A 32 -6.50 -24.85 40.65
CA GLY A 32 -7.03 -24.32 41.92
C GLY A 32 -6.36 -22.98 42.30
N GLY A 33 -6.97 -21.96 42.91
CA GLY A 33 -8.29 -21.71 43.46
C GLY A 33 -8.33 -20.23 43.90
N SER A 34 -9.55 -19.70 43.98
CA SER A 34 -9.97 -18.31 44.17
C SER A 34 -9.51 -17.62 45.47
N SER A 35 -9.36 -16.29 45.44
CA SER A 35 -9.90 -15.41 46.49
C SER A 35 -10.09 -13.96 46.00
N ALA A 36 -11.24 -13.40 46.36
CA ALA A 36 -11.78 -12.11 45.96
C ALA A 36 -11.32 -10.94 46.85
N ALA A 37 -11.39 -9.72 46.31
CA ALA A 37 -11.80 -8.52 47.04
C ALA A 37 -12.24 -7.42 46.05
N GLU A 38 -13.30 -6.71 46.42
CA GLU A 38 -14.07 -5.75 45.62
C GLU A 38 -13.51 -4.31 45.69
N THR A 39 -13.58 -3.60 44.54
CA THR A 39 -13.90 -2.17 44.23
C THR A 39 -14.00 -1.16 45.40
N PRO A 40 -13.48 0.10 45.33
CA PRO A 40 -14.01 1.11 44.39
C PRO A 40 -13.09 2.17 43.77
N CYS A 41 -13.64 2.78 42.71
CA CYS A 41 -13.13 3.85 41.86
C CYS A 41 -12.70 5.12 42.63
N ALA A 42 -11.62 5.76 42.17
CA ALA A 42 -11.43 7.21 42.28
C ALA A 42 -10.59 7.70 41.09
N ALA A 43 -11.13 8.68 40.37
CA ALA A 43 -10.48 9.42 39.31
C ALA A 43 -9.42 10.40 39.87
N ASN A 44 -8.31 10.59 39.15
CA ASN A 44 -7.84 11.90 38.67
C ASN A 44 -6.49 11.81 37.92
N PRO A 45 -6.20 12.80 37.06
CA PRO A 45 -5.42 12.63 35.84
C PRO A 45 -3.92 12.72 36.13
N CYS A 46 -3.15 11.82 35.54
CA CYS A 46 -1.70 11.95 35.51
C CYS A 46 -1.33 12.50 34.13
N GLU A 47 -0.91 13.77 34.13
CA GLU A 47 -0.14 14.38 33.05
C GLU A 47 1.04 13.46 32.72
N SER A 48 0.91 12.72 31.62
CA SER A 48 2.07 12.11 31.00
C SER A 48 2.79 13.20 30.24
N THR A 49 3.90 13.66 30.80
CA THR A 49 4.95 14.39 30.11
C THR A 49 5.48 13.51 28.97
N GLY A 50 4.72 13.45 27.89
CA GLY A 50 5.19 12.94 26.62
C GLY A 50 6.24 13.91 26.12
N ASN A 51 7.48 13.43 26.01
CA ASN A 51 8.48 14.03 25.14
C ASN A 51 7.83 14.21 23.75
N GLN A 52 7.25 15.38 23.52
CA GLN A 52 6.91 15.83 22.18
C GLN A 52 8.22 15.85 21.42
N LYS A 53 8.38 14.90 20.50
CA LYS A 53 9.31 15.07 19.40
C LYS A 53 8.98 16.43 18.80
N LYS A 54 9.95 17.32 18.96
CA LYS A 54 9.99 18.70 18.48
C LYS A 54 9.24 18.78 17.14
N ALA A 55 8.18 19.57 17.11
CA ALA A 55 7.50 19.95 15.88
C ALA A 55 8.57 20.36 14.87
N VAL A 56 8.63 19.65 13.74
CA VAL A 56 9.32 20.15 12.56
C VAL A 56 8.70 21.53 12.31
N GLY A 57 9.54 22.58 12.30
CA GLY A 57 9.08 23.96 12.18
C GLY A 57 8.18 24.12 10.95
N SER A 58 7.29 25.13 10.97
CA SER A 58 6.40 25.50 9.86
C SER A 58 7.12 25.32 8.51
N GLY A 59 6.85 24.22 7.83
CA GLY A 59 7.87 23.58 7.02
C GLY A 59 7.31 23.24 5.67
N ASN A 60 7.68 24.04 4.67
CA ASN A 60 7.23 23.95 3.28
C ASN A 60 7.62 22.59 2.66
N SER A 61 6.87 21.54 3.01
CA SER A 61 7.20 20.16 2.74
C SER A 61 5.99 19.26 2.89
N VAL A 62 6.09 18.07 2.31
CA VAL A 62 5.15 16.97 2.48
C VAL A 62 5.91 15.72 2.85
N SER A 63 5.31 14.85 3.65
CA SER A 63 5.90 13.56 4.00
C SER A 63 4.96 12.42 3.71
N ARG A 64 5.52 11.28 3.30
CA ARG A 64 4.75 10.06 2.99
C ARG A 64 5.35 8.84 3.66
N ILE A 65 4.48 7.94 4.11
CA ILE A 65 4.81 6.58 4.54
C ILE A 65 3.88 5.63 3.78
N VAL A 66 4.43 4.60 3.14
CA VAL A 66 3.63 3.54 2.52
C VAL A 66 3.99 2.21 3.14
N GLU A 67 2.97 1.46 3.56
CA GLU A 67 3.10 0.15 4.19
C GLU A 67 2.31 -0.90 3.44
N LEU A 68 2.88 -2.10 3.29
CA LEU A 68 2.12 -3.26 2.84
C LEU A 68 1.33 -3.82 4.03
N ARG A 69 0.01 -3.86 3.90
CA ARG A 69 -0.92 -4.37 4.94
C ARG A 69 -1.87 -5.39 4.34
N GLU A 70 -2.63 -6.04 5.22
CA GLU A 70 -3.69 -6.98 4.86
C GLU A 70 -5.01 -6.52 5.47
N TYR A 71 -6.10 -6.65 4.72
CA TYR A 71 -7.43 -6.40 5.26
C TYR A 71 -7.79 -7.49 6.28
N GLU A 72 -8.33 -7.12 7.44
CA GLU A 72 -8.63 -8.07 8.53
C GLU A 72 -9.68 -9.12 8.15
N ASP A 73 -10.63 -8.77 7.28
CA ASP A 73 -11.76 -9.61 6.91
C ASP A 73 -11.41 -10.64 5.83
N SER A 74 -10.61 -10.25 4.85
CA SER A 74 -10.32 -11.00 3.63
C SER A 74 -8.88 -11.52 3.56
N GLY A 75 -7.97 -10.94 4.35
CA GLY A 75 -6.52 -11.19 4.25
C GLY A 75 -5.90 -10.63 2.97
N TRP A 76 -6.65 -9.85 2.19
CA TRP A 76 -6.17 -9.34 0.91
C TRP A 76 -5.09 -8.26 1.10
N PRO A 77 -4.00 -8.32 0.33
CA PRO A 77 -2.94 -7.34 0.48
C PRO A 77 -3.33 -5.99 -0.14
N TYR A 78 -2.89 -4.91 0.48
CA TYR A 78 -3.04 -3.57 -0.04
C TYR A 78 -1.90 -2.67 0.44
N LEU A 79 -1.63 -1.61 -0.32
CA LEU A 79 -0.70 -0.55 0.07
C LEU A 79 -1.45 0.50 0.86
N TYR A 80 -1.11 0.69 2.14
CA TYR A 80 -1.63 1.76 2.97
C TYR A 80 -0.71 2.97 2.84
N ASP A 81 -1.23 4.09 2.37
CA ASP A 81 -0.53 5.37 2.21
C ASP A 81 -0.95 6.32 3.32
N THR A 82 0.00 6.83 4.10
CA THR A 82 -0.19 7.97 4.99
C THR A 82 0.59 9.14 4.44
N TYR A 83 -0.11 10.23 4.17
CA TYR A 83 0.47 11.45 3.62
C TYR A 83 0.18 12.64 4.52
N THR A 84 1.21 13.41 4.85
CA THR A 84 1.09 14.57 5.74
C THR A 84 1.48 15.84 5.03
N ASN A 85 0.62 16.83 5.10
CA ASN A 85 0.86 18.19 4.62
C ASN A 85 1.52 19.02 5.72
N HIS A 86 2.80 19.37 5.58
CA HIS A 86 3.49 20.26 6.53
C HIS A 86 3.56 21.71 6.05
N THR A 87 3.03 22.00 4.85
CA THR A 87 2.93 23.37 4.31
C THR A 87 1.91 24.20 5.09
N ASP A 88 1.89 25.50 4.84
CA ASP A 88 0.92 26.45 5.38
C ASP A 88 -0.34 26.59 4.52
N LYS A 89 -0.42 25.88 3.40
CA LYS A 89 -1.54 25.91 2.45
C LYS A 89 -2.30 24.60 2.41
N THR A 90 -3.61 24.67 2.22
CA THR A 90 -4.43 23.48 1.96
C THR A 90 -4.08 22.90 0.60
N ILE A 91 -3.75 21.62 0.55
CA ILE A 91 -3.62 20.87 -0.72
C ILE A 91 -5.03 20.54 -1.19
N SER A 92 -5.37 20.90 -2.42
CA SER A 92 -6.67 20.62 -3.04
C SER A 92 -6.65 19.40 -3.96
N SER A 93 -5.48 19.10 -4.53
CA SER A 93 -5.23 17.87 -5.28
C SER A 93 -3.75 17.60 -5.42
N ARG A 94 -3.40 16.37 -5.77
CA ARG A 94 -2.02 15.92 -6.00
C ARG A 94 -2.01 14.87 -7.09
N GLN A 95 -0.94 14.84 -7.88
CA GLN A 95 -0.68 13.78 -8.83
C GLN A 95 0.59 13.06 -8.39
N TYR A 96 0.53 11.75 -8.22
CA TYR A 96 1.68 10.95 -7.79
C TYR A 96 1.80 9.65 -8.56
N CYS A 97 3.02 9.13 -8.62
CA CYS A 97 3.33 7.88 -9.31
C CYS A 97 3.66 6.77 -8.32
N MET A 98 3.17 5.58 -8.60
CA MET A 98 3.38 4.36 -7.82
C MET A 98 4.18 3.34 -8.65
N LEU A 99 5.18 2.74 -8.01
CA LEU A 99 5.99 1.62 -8.53
C LEU A 99 6.00 0.48 -7.51
N ALA A 100 6.13 -0.77 -7.95
CA ALA A 100 6.13 -1.92 -7.06
C ALA A 100 7.28 -2.89 -7.36
N TYR A 101 7.75 -3.56 -6.30
CA TYR A 101 8.88 -4.49 -6.34
C TYR A 101 8.59 -5.74 -5.52
N ASP A 102 9.19 -6.86 -5.91
CA ASP A 102 9.22 -8.07 -5.10
C ASP A 102 10.28 -8.00 -3.99
N LYS A 103 10.33 -9.07 -3.19
CA LYS A 103 11.25 -9.18 -2.04
C LYS A 103 12.74 -9.18 -2.43
N GLU A 104 13.06 -9.44 -3.69
CA GLU A 104 14.41 -9.40 -4.25
C GLU A 104 14.75 -8.02 -4.87
N GLY A 105 13.83 -7.06 -4.83
CA GLY A 105 13.99 -5.75 -5.46
C GLY A 105 13.86 -5.80 -6.99
N GLN A 106 13.18 -6.82 -7.53
CA GLN A 106 12.84 -6.86 -8.95
C GLN A 106 11.55 -6.07 -9.21
N PRO A 107 11.49 -5.26 -10.27
CA PRO A 107 10.31 -4.46 -10.59
C PRO A 107 9.16 -5.33 -11.06
N LEU A 108 7.95 -5.03 -10.59
CA LEU A 108 6.73 -5.75 -10.94
C LEU A 108 5.85 -4.94 -11.89
N LYS A 109 5.30 -5.60 -12.91
CA LYS A 109 4.17 -5.05 -13.66
C LYS A 109 2.90 -5.44 -12.93
N LEU A 110 2.15 -4.44 -12.46
CA LEU A 110 0.87 -4.67 -11.82
C LEU A 110 -0.25 -4.20 -12.73
N GLN A 111 -1.38 -4.89 -12.70
CA GLN A 111 -2.63 -4.27 -13.11
C GLN A 111 -3.10 -3.43 -11.92
N TRP A 112 -2.88 -2.13 -12.02
CA TRP A 112 -3.07 -1.21 -10.89
C TRP A 112 -4.56 -0.98 -10.64
N TYR A 113 -5.37 -0.94 -11.69
CA TYR A 113 -6.82 -0.81 -11.60
C TYR A 113 -7.47 -2.18 -11.77
N ILE A 114 -7.50 -2.97 -10.69
CA ILE A 114 -7.98 -4.37 -10.72
C ILE A 114 -9.45 -4.52 -11.14
N MET A 115 -10.25 -3.46 -10.97
CA MET A 115 -11.66 -3.42 -11.38
C MET A 115 -11.84 -2.99 -12.84
N ASP A 116 -10.81 -2.42 -13.45
CA ASP A 116 -10.82 -2.04 -14.86
C ASP A 116 -10.25 -3.19 -15.70
N SER A 117 -11.14 -3.95 -16.32
CA SER A 117 -10.78 -5.06 -17.20
C SER A 117 -9.94 -4.65 -18.43
N SER A 118 -9.93 -3.35 -18.76
CA SER A 118 -9.15 -2.81 -19.88
C SER A 118 -7.75 -2.36 -19.47
N ASP A 119 -7.49 -2.22 -18.17
CA ASP A 119 -6.17 -1.89 -17.65
C ASP A 119 -5.19 -3.01 -18.01
N LYS A 120 -3.94 -2.61 -18.25
CA LYS A 120 -2.88 -3.52 -18.65
C LYS A 120 -1.76 -3.49 -17.63
N PRO A 121 -1.15 -4.64 -17.32
CA PRO A 121 -0.03 -4.68 -16.40
C PRO A 121 1.08 -3.70 -16.80
N ALA A 122 1.42 -2.78 -15.89
CA ALA A 122 2.39 -1.72 -16.09
C ALA A 122 3.32 -1.58 -14.88
N TYR A 123 4.55 -1.12 -15.10
CA TYR A 123 5.50 -0.86 -14.03
C TYR A 123 5.14 0.36 -13.18
N ALA A 124 4.39 1.30 -13.76
CA ALA A 124 4.08 2.58 -13.15
C ALA A 124 2.60 2.90 -13.29
N CYS A 125 2.03 3.45 -12.23
CA CYS A 125 0.70 4.04 -12.23
C CYS A 125 0.82 5.50 -11.84
N LEU A 126 0.29 6.40 -12.67
CA LEU A 126 0.13 7.80 -12.33
C LEU A 126 -1.32 7.99 -11.88
N TYR A 127 -1.51 8.54 -10.69
CA TYR A 127 -2.82 8.72 -10.08
C TYR A 127 -3.05 10.20 -9.77
N ASP A 128 -4.22 10.69 -10.15
CA ASP A 128 -4.72 12.01 -9.78
C ASP A 128 -5.64 11.86 -8.56
N ASP A 129 -5.19 12.40 -7.45
CA ASP A 129 -5.90 12.41 -6.18
C ASP A 129 -6.45 13.81 -5.90
N HIS A 130 -7.71 13.88 -5.51
CA HIS A 130 -8.46 15.10 -5.30
C HIS A 130 -8.91 15.27 -3.84
N ASP A 131 -8.37 14.47 -2.93
CA ASP A 131 -8.62 14.62 -1.50
C ASP A 131 -7.95 15.92 -0.98
N GLU A 132 -8.75 16.70 -0.25
CA GLU A 132 -8.28 17.93 0.39
C GLU A 132 -7.49 17.61 1.67
N ILE A 133 -6.32 18.21 1.81
CA ILE A 133 -5.45 18.02 2.98
C ILE A 133 -5.04 19.38 3.55
N ILE A 134 -5.68 19.77 4.65
CA ILE A 134 -5.41 21.04 5.34
C ILE A 134 -4.00 21.06 5.97
N PRO A 135 -3.43 22.26 6.23
CA PRO A 135 -2.13 22.40 6.88
C PRO A 135 -2.00 21.60 8.18
N GLY A 136 -0.91 20.84 8.29
CA GLY A 136 -0.58 20.00 9.45
C GLY A 136 -1.39 18.70 9.56
N ALA A 137 -2.33 18.43 8.65
CA ALA A 137 -3.13 17.21 8.67
C ALA A 137 -2.49 16.08 7.86
N SER A 138 -2.90 14.86 8.18
CA SER A 138 -2.62 13.66 7.40
C SER A 138 -3.88 13.16 6.70
N ALA A 139 -3.70 12.61 5.50
CA ALA A 139 -4.70 11.81 4.80
C ALA A 139 -4.18 10.37 4.67
N ASP A 140 -5.07 9.42 4.91
CA ASP A 140 -4.80 8.00 4.77
C ASP A 140 -5.58 7.44 3.57
N SER A 141 -4.92 6.65 2.73
CA SER A 141 -5.57 5.97 1.60
C SER A 141 -5.03 4.55 1.43
N GLY A 142 -5.69 3.78 0.57
CA GLY A 142 -5.38 2.37 0.35
C GLY A 142 -5.41 1.99 -1.12
N TRP A 143 -4.47 1.16 -1.55
CA TRP A 143 -4.46 0.57 -2.90
C TRP A 143 -4.48 -0.96 -2.83
N THR A 144 -5.64 -1.56 -3.10
CA THR A 144 -5.82 -3.01 -3.11
C THR A 144 -4.97 -3.67 -4.20
N LEU A 145 -4.20 -4.69 -3.82
CA LEU A 145 -3.31 -5.41 -4.73
C LEU A 145 -3.91 -6.77 -5.08
N TYR A 146 -4.09 -7.04 -6.38
CA TYR A 146 -4.54 -8.37 -6.82
C TYR A 146 -3.53 -9.48 -6.53
N ASP A 147 -3.76 -10.24 -5.46
CA ASP A 147 -2.95 -11.42 -5.16
C ASP A 147 -3.76 -12.66 -5.51
N GLY A 148 -3.43 -13.31 -6.63
CA GLY A 148 -4.14 -14.50 -7.10
C GLY A 148 -4.12 -15.70 -6.15
N GLU A 149 -3.25 -15.71 -5.13
CA GLU A 149 -3.23 -16.74 -4.08
C GLU A 149 -4.20 -16.38 -2.94
N LYS A 150 -4.18 -15.13 -2.47
CA LYS A 150 -5.03 -14.65 -1.36
C LYS A 150 -6.45 -14.30 -1.79
N MET A 151 -6.62 -13.79 -3.00
CA MET A 151 -7.92 -13.47 -3.62
C MET A 151 -8.49 -14.68 -4.37
N THR A 152 -8.54 -15.84 -3.70
CA THR A 152 -9.06 -17.07 -4.30
C THR A 152 -10.52 -16.88 -4.76
N GLY A 153 -10.83 -17.33 -5.98
CA GLY A 153 -12.17 -17.20 -6.57
C GLY A 153 -12.40 -15.91 -7.35
N TRP A 154 -11.48 -14.95 -7.29
CA TRP A 154 -11.48 -13.80 -8.20
C TRP A 154 -10.98 -14.20 -9.59
N PRO A 155 -11.49 -13.56 -10.67
CA PRO A 155 -10.99 -13.78 -12.01
C PRO A 155 -9.48 -13.57 -12.07
N LYS A 156 -8.79 -14.38 -12.87
CA LYS A 156 -7.37 -14.17 -13.14
C LYS A 156 -7.20 -12.85 -13.87
N ILE A 157 -6.40 -11.96 -13.29
CA ILE A 157 -6.09 -10.65 -13.86
C ILE A 157 -4.80 -10.77 -14.68
N GLY A 158 -4.94 -10.71 -16.01
CA GLY A 158 -3.83 -10.86 -16.95
C GLY A 158 -3.06 -12.19 -16.83
N ASP A 159 -1.80 -12.17 -17.26
CA ASP A 159 -0.93 -13.35 -17.25
C ASP A 159 0.09 -13.36 -16.09
N GLY A 160 0.07 -12.32 -15.24
CA GLY A 160 1.18 -11.94 -14.35
C GLY A 160 1.47 -12.84 -13.14
N GLY A 161 0.65 -13.86 -12.86
CA GLY A 161 0.74 -14.59 -11.60
C GLY A 161 0.30 -13.74 -10.40
N PRO A 162 0.52 -14.19 -9.15
CA PRO A 162 0.16 -13.40 -7.96
C PRO A 162 1.00 -12.12 -7.86
N ASN A 163 0.41 -11.03 -7.34
CA ASN A 163 1.16 -9.81 -7.02
C ASN A 163 2.09 -10.04 -5.83
N ARG A 164 3.34 -10.42 -6.12
CA ARG A 164 4.41 -10.68 -5.13
C ARG A 164 5.02 -9.41 -4.53
N VAL A 165 4.22 -8.36 -4.38
CA VAL A 165 4.68 -7.05 -3.91
C VAL A 165 5.22 -7.19 -2.49
N ALA A 166 6.44 -6.72 -2.27
CA ALA A 166 7.05 -6.59 -0.96
C ALA A 166 7.45 -5.14 -0.65
N TYR A 167 7.68 -4.32 -1.69
CA TYR A 167 8.02 -2.91 -1.57
C TYR A 167 7.24 -2.11 -2.62
N ALA A 168 6.88 -0.87 -2.28
CA ALA A 168 6.25 0.07 -3.20
C ALA A 168 6.86 1.47 -3.02
N LEU A 169 7.12 2.16 -4.12
CA LEU A 169 7.67 3.52 -4.11
C LEU A 169 6.64 4.49 -4.66
N TYR A 170 6.34 5.53 -3.89
CA TYR A 170 5.44 6.61 -4.25
C TYR A 170 6.25 7.90 -4.37
N CYS A 171 5.95 8.69 -5.40
CA CYS A 171 6.57 9.98 -5.62
C CYS A 171 5.55 10.96 -6.18
N ASP A 172 5.39 12.11 -5.51
CA ASP A 172 4.55 13.19 -6.03
C ASP A 172 5.20 13.76 -7.28
N ARG A 173 4.40 13.94 -8.32
CA ARG A 173 4.76 14.69 -9.52
C ARG A 173 4.36 16.14 -9.38
N ARG A 174 3.16 16.37 -8.85
CA ARG A 174 2.51 17.69 -8.79
C ARG A 174 1.63 17.81 -7.55
N ILE A 175 1.59 18.98 -6.95
CA ILE A 175 0.67 19.35 -5.87
C ILE A 175 -0.02 20.66 -6.27
N VAL A 176 -1.34 20.71 -6.10
CA VAL A 176 -2.15 21.91 -6.32
C VAL A 176 -2.72 22.36 -4.98
N PHE A 177 -2.54 23.64 -4.67
CA PHE A 177 -3.05 24.25 -3.45
C PHE A 177 -4.44 24.86 -3.67
N SER A 178 -5.16 25.13 -2.58
CA SER A 178 -6.52 25.67 -2.61
C SER A 178 -6.60 27.08 -3.20
N ASP A 179 -5.51 27.84 -3.17
CA ASP A 179 -5.41 29.17 -3.80
C ASP A 179 -5.05 29.11 -5.30
N GLY A 180 -4.90 27.90 -5.85
CA GLY A 180 -4.58 27.66 -7.25
C GLY A 180 -3.08 27.62 -7.55
N GLU A 181 -2.21 27.83 -6.56
CA GLU A 181 -0.78 27.63 -6.77
C GLU A 181 -0.45 26.16 -7.05
N VAL A 182 0.53 25.93 -7.92
CA VAL A 182 0.95 24.59 -8.33
C VAL A 182 2.43 24.43 -8.06
N TRP A 183 2.77 23.37 -7.33
CA TRP A 183 4.14 22.89 -7.20
C TRP A 183 4.34 21.66 -8.07
N GLU A 184 5.40 21.69 -8.89
CA GLU A 184 5.84 20.56 -9.70
C GLU A 184 7.15 20.04 -9.10
N ASN A 185 7.26 18.72 -8.92
CA ASN A 185 8.44 18.11 -8.35
C ASN A 185 9.59 18.11 -9.38
N PRO A 186 10.67 18.87 -9.16
CA PRO A 186 11.77 18.95 -10.13
C PRO A 186 12.54 17.63 -10.28
N GLU A 187 12.47 16.74 -9.29
CA GLU A 187 13.19 15.46 -9.30
C GLU A 187 12.34 14.30 -9.86
N TYR A 188 11.08 14.56 -10.25
CA TYR A 188 10.14 13.50 -10.64
C TYR A 188 10.64 12.67 -11.83
N GLU A 189 11.13 13.31 -12.88
CA GLU A 189 11.57 12.60 -14.09
C GLU A 189 12.83 11.77 -13.82
N ASP A 190 13.80 12.30 -13.06
CA ASP A 190 15.01 11.59 -12.64
C ASP A 190 14.66 10.40 -11.73
N TRP A 191 13.72 10.59 -10.80
CA TRP A 191 13.19 9.53 -9.95
C TRP A 191 12.55 8.42 -10.80
N LEU A 192 11.70 8.79 -11.76
CA LEU A 192 11.02 7.83 -12.61
C LEU A 192 12.00 7.08 -13.49
N GLU A 193 13.01 7.76 -14.05
CA GLU A 193 14.08 7.12 -14.81
C GLU A 193 14.89 6.16 -13.94
N LYS A 194 15.23 6.54 -12.70
CA LYS A 194 16.02 5.71 -11.78
C LYS A 194 15.32 4.40 -11.43
N TYR A 195 14.02 4.45 -11.15
CA TYR A 195 13.30 3.34 -10.52
C TYR A 195 12.42 2.53 -11.49
N LYS A 196 11.73 3.17 -12.44
CA LYS A 196 10.71 2.49 -13.26
C LYS A 196 11.29 1.32 -14.06
N GLY A 197 10.83 0.11 -13.77
CA GLY A 197 11.19 -1.10 -14.51
C GLY A 197 12.67 -1.50 -14.36
N LYS A 198 13.36 -1.00 -13.33
CA LYS A 198 14.76 -1.31 -13.02
C LYS A 198 14.84 -2.05 -11.69
N SER A 199 15.82 -2.94 -11.52
CA SER A 199 16.06 -3.58 -10.22
C SER A 199 16.69 -2.56 -9.26
N VAL A 200 16.28 -2.62 -8.00
CA VAL A 200 16.71 -1.69 -6.95
C VAL A 200 17.30 -2.49 -5.79
N PRO A 201 18.43 -2.07 -5.20
CA PRO A 201 18.95 -2.69 -3.98
C PRO A 201 17.88 -2.74 -2.88
N VAL A 202 17.68 -3.91 -2.28
CA VAL A 202 16.66 -4.10 -1.23
C VAL A 202 16.86 -3.15 -0.04
N GLU A 203 18.11 -2.84 0.31
CA GLU A 203 18.39 -1.88 1.39
C GLU A 203 17.95 -0.45 1.05
N GLU A 204 17.93 -0.08 -0.22
CA GLU A 204 17.37 1.21 -0.64
C GLU A 204 15.84 1.21 -0.52
N LEU A 205 15.18 0.13 -0.93
CA LEU A 205 13.73 -0.02 -0.82
C LEU A 205 13.25 -0.01 0.64
N LYS A 206 13.95 -0.71 1.54
CA LYS A 206 13.63 -0.75 2.98
C LYS A 206 13.77 0.62 3.66
N ASN A 207 14.70 1.44 3.18
CA ASN A 207 15.01 2.75 3.77
C ASN A 207 14.35 3.91 3.01
N TYR A 208 13.45 3.63 2.06
CA TYR A 208 12.82 4.67 1.25
C TYR A 208 11.85 5.55 2.03
N TYR A 209 11.15 4.98 3.03
CA TYR A 209 10.20 5.71 3.87
C TYR A 209 10.76 5.97 5.29
N PRO A 210 10.37 7.09 5.93
CA PRO A 210 9.51 8.14 5.40
C PRO A 210 10.18 8.93 4.28
N SER A 211 9.45 9.22 3.21
CA SER A 211 9.91 10.14 2.18
C SER A 211 9.47 11.55 2.56
N VAL A 212 10.34 12.53 2.35
CA VAL A 212 10.06 13.94 2.63
C VAL A 212 10.47 14.75 1.41
N LEU A 213 9.51 15.48 0.85
CA LEU A 213 9.74 16.36 -0.30
C LEU A 213 9.63 17.81 0.16
N ALA A 214 10.66 18.60 -0.13
CA ALA A 214 10.58 20.04 0.04
C ALA A 214 9.68 20.63 -1.05
N VAL A 215 8.64 21.33 -0.64
CA VAL A 215 7.77 22.10 -1.53
C VAL A 215 8.34 23.50 -1.55
N THR A 216 8.82 23.97 -2.70
CA THR A 216 9.29 25.35 -2.85
C THR A 216 8.36 26.05 -3.81
N LEU A 217 7.54 26.92 -3.24
CA LEU A 217 6.60 27.77 -3.96
C LEU A 217 7.39 28.94 -4.57
N GLN A 218 7.13 29.28 -5.83
CA GLN A 218 7.80 30.43 -6.44
C GLN A 218 7.10 31.68 -5.93
N ASP A 219 7.85 32.57 -5.27
CA ASP A 219 7.34 33.89 -4.92
C ASP A 219 6.85 34.56 -6.21
N GLN A 220 5.56 34.89 -6.28
CA GLN A 220 5.06 35.77 -7.32
C GLN A 220 5.65 37.16 -7.04
N ASP A 221 6.76 37.47 -7.69
CA ASP A 221 7.31 38.83 -7.72
C ASP A 221 6.18 39.81 -8.12
N GLY A 222 5.84 40.70 -7.18
CA GLY A 222 4.74 41.66 -7.28
C GLY A 222 5.02 42.88 -8.14
#